data_AF-G2TK19-F1
#
_entry.id   AF-G2TK19-F1
#
_cell.length_a   1.000
_cell.length_b   1.000
_cell.length_c   1.000
_cell.angle_alpha   90.00
_cell.angle_beta   90.00
_cell.angle_gamma   90.00
#
_symmetry.space_group_name_H-M   'P 1'
#
loop_
_entity.id
_entity.type
_entity.pdbx_description
1 polymer ?
#
loop_
_entity_poly.entity_id
_entity_poly.type
_entity_poly.pdbx_seq_one_letter_code
_entity_poly.pdbx_strand_id
1 'polypeptide(L)' 'MRPTTQLKRTVEWTIDNKKLKIINVPYEKLPVDGEIFYDADVSIRIMMLKDLMLADRIPPIVDYEIVKDFPV' A
#
# COMPACT_ATOMS: atom_id res chain seq x y z
N MET A 1 5.39 3.40 25.76
CA MET A 1 5.00 3.01 24.38
C MET A 1 6.11 2.16 23.80
N ARG A 2 5.83 0.93 23.34
CA ARG A 2 6.82 0.21 22.51
C ARG A 2 6.80 0.90 21.14
N PRO A 3 7.95 1.26 20.56
CA PRO A 3 7.96 1.77 19.19
C PRO A 3 7.43 0.66 18.29
N THR A 4 6.24 0.85 17.71
CA THR A 4 5.77 0.00 16.62
C THR A 4 6.73 0.25 15.48
N THR A 5 7.63 -0.70 15.22
CA THR A 5 8.52 -0.61 14.07
C THR A 5 7.66 -0.71 12.82
N GLN A 6 7.34 0.44 12.22
CA GLN A 6 6.62 0.50 10.95
C GLN A 6 7.51 -0.11 9.87
N LEU A 7 7.11 -1.28 9.38
CA LEU A 7 7.81 -1.98 8.32
C LEU A 7 7.27 -1.49 6.97
N LYS A 8 8.08 -1.60 5.92
CA LYS A 8 7.69 -1.22 4.56
C LYS A 8 7.70 -2.44 3.66
N ARG A 9 6.69 -2.56 2.79
CA ARG A 9 6.64 -3.61 1.77
C ARG A 9 6.16 -3.09 0.43
N THR A 10 6.38 -3.89 -0.59
CA THR A 10 5.74 -3.74 -1.89
C THR A 10 4.43 -4.52 -1.91
N VAL A 11 3.39 -3.89 -2.43
CA VAL A 11 2.14 -4.54 -2.78
C VAL A 11 2.04 -4.56 -4.29
N GLU A 12 1.84 -5.75 -4.86
CA GLU A 12 1.82 -5.93 -6.30
C GLU A 12 0.62 -6.75 -6.73
N TRP A 13 0.07 -6.39 -7.89
CA TRP A 13 -1.01 -7.12 -8.55
C TRP A 13 -0.68 -7.32 -10.01
N THR A 14 -1.19 -8.41 -10.57
CA THR A 14 -1.26 -8.63 -12.01
C THR A 14 -2.74 -8.78 -12.37
N ILE A 15 -3.29 -7.82 -13.11
CA ILE A 15 -4.71 -7.76 -13.50
C ILE A 15 -4.76 -7.48 -14.99
N ASP A 16 -5.45 -8.31 -15.78
CA ASP A 16 -5.58 -8.16 -17.24
C ASP A 16 -4.23 -7.90 -17.94
N ASN A 17 -3.21 -8.67 -17.54
CA ASN A 17 -1.83 -8.55 -18.03
C ASN A 17 -1.11 -7.22 -17.68
N LYS A 18 -1.76 -6.31 -16.95
CA LYS A 18 -1.14 -5.12 -16.35
C LYS A 18 -0.51 -5.47 -15.01
N LYS A 19 0.75 -5.08 -14.82
CA LYS A 19 1.48 -5.21 -13.54
C LYS A 19 1.40 -3.90 -12.78
N LEU A 20 0.76 -3.93 -11.62
CA LEU A 20 0.58 -2.79 -10.73
C LEU A 20 1.45 -2.96 -9.49
N LYS A 21 2.16 -1.92 -9.07
CA LYS A 21 3.04 -1.97 -7.89
C LYS A 21 2.93 -0.70 -7.05
N ILE A 22 2.65 -0.87 -5.77
CA ILE A 22 2.79 0.20 -4.77
C ILE A 22 3.96 -0.17 -3.87
N ILE A 23 5.02 0.63 -3.89
CA ILE A 23 6.23 0.41 -3.08
C ILE A 23 6.17 1.23 -1.79
N ASN A 24 7.01 0.86 -0.80
CA ASN A 24 7.12 1.55 0.48
C ASN A 24 5.83 1.65 1.30
N VAL A 25 4.92 0.68 1.14
CA VAL A 25 3.65 0.64 1.88
C VAL A 25 3.93 0.30 3.35
N PRO A 26 3.52 1.14 4.31
CA PRO A 26 3.69 0.86 5.73
C PRO A 26 2.78 -0.29 6.16
N TYR A 27 3.31 -1.19 6.96
CA TYR A 27 2.55 -2.28 7.58
C TYR A 27 3.06 -2.59 8.97
N GLU A 28 2.19 -3.19 9.77
CA GLU A 28 2.53 -3.73 11.06
C GLU A 28 2.56 -5.26 10.99
N LYS A 29 3.56 -5.87 11.65
CA LYS A 29 3.61 -7.32 11.80
C LYS A 29 3.11 -7.67 13.19
N LEU A 30 2.00 -8.39 13.26
CA LEU A 30 1.44 -8.81 14.54
C LEU A 30 2.33 -9.91 15.17
N PRO A 31 2.62 -9.81 16.48
CA PRO A 31 3.55 -10.72 17.14
C PRO A 31 3.02 -12.15 17.29
N VAL A 32 1.71 -12.37 17.19
CA VAL A 32 1.09 -13.66 17.55
C VAL A 32 0.98 -14.63 16.36
N ASP A 33 0.86 -14.14 15.13
CA ASP A 33 0.76 -15.03 13.94
C ASP A 33 1.62 -14.58 12.74
N GLY A 34 2.43 -13.53 12.91
CA GLY A 34 3.21 -12.96 11.80
C GLY A 34 2.34 -12.38 10.67
N GLU A 35 1.04 -12.25 10.91
CA GLU A 35 0.09 -11.61 10.01
C GLU A 35 0.48 -10.17 9.74
N ILE A 36 0.28 -9.76 8.49
CA ILE A 36 0.53 -8.42 8.02
C ILE A 36 -0.76 -7.64 8.18
N PHE A 37 -0.71 -6.64 9.04
CA PHE A 37 -1.80 -5.72 9.27
C PHE A 37 -1.50 -4.39 8.58
N TYR A 38 -2.49 -3.86 7.87
CA TYR A 38 -2.46 -2.51 7.34
C TYR A 38 -3.50 -1.69 8.09
N ASP A 39 -3.13 -0.48 8.49
CA ASP A 39 -4.09 0.46 9.04
C ASP A 39 -5.22 0.73 8.04
N ALA A 40 -6.38 1.15 8.56
CA ALA A 40 -7.55 1.44 7.75
C ALA A 40 -7.23 2.47 6.65
N ASP A 41 -6.56 3.56 7.01
CA ASP A 41 -6.18 4.63 6.08
C ASP A 41 -5.24 4.12 4.98
N VAL A 42 -4.28 3.25 5.35
CA VAL A 42 -3.35 2.61 4.40
C VAL A 42 -4.12 1.72 3.44
N SER A 43 -5.07 0.94 3.94
CA SER A 43 -5.90 0.04 3.15
C SER A 43 -6.79 0.80 2.15
N ILE A 44 -7.44 1.87 2.60
CA ILE A 44 -8.28 2.74 1.76
C ILE A 44 -7.42 3.36 0.66
N ARG A 45 -6.24 3.92 1.01
CA ARG A 45 -5.35 4.54 0.03
C ARG A 45 -4.83 3.55 -1.00
N ILE A 46 -4.46 2.34 -0.58
CA ILE A 46 -4.07 1.26 -1.49
C ILE A 46 -5.18 0.96 -2.50
N MET A 47 -6.43 0.85 -2.02
CA MET A 47 -7.59 0.59 -2.88
C MET A 47 -7.80 1.73 -3.90
N MET A 48 -7.76 3.00 -3.46
CA MET A 48 -7.88 4.15 -4.34
C MET A 48 -6.77 4.21 -5.40
N LEU A 49 -5.52 3.96 -5.00
CA LEU A 49 -4.38 3.94 -5.93
C LEU A 49 -4.55 2.82 -6.97
N LYS A 50 -4.98 1.64 -6.53
CA LYS A 50 -5.25 0.51 -7.42
C LYS A 50 -6.31 0.87 -8.46
N ASP A 51 -7.40 1.52 -8.06
CA ASP A 51 -8.47 1.93 -8.98
C ASP A 51 -7.98 2.97 -9.99
N LEU A 52 -7.22 3.97 -9.53
CA LEU A 52 -6.62 4.99 -10.40
C LEU A 52 -5.60 4.40 -11.39
N MET A 53 -4.82 3.41 -10.96
CA MET A 53 -3.89 2.67 -11.82
C MET A 53 -4.64 1.86 -12.89
N LEU A 54 -5.71 1.17 -12.50
CA LEU A 54 -6.53 0.38 -13.44
C LEU A 54 -7.21 1.27 -14.48
N ALA A 55 -7.63 2.46 -14.08
CA ALA A 55 -8.20 3.49 -14.95
C ALA A 55 -7.14 4.28 -15.77
N ASP A 56 -5.87 3.88 -15.72
CA ASP A 56 -4.74 4.53 -16.40
C ASP A 56 -4.62 6.05 -16.10
N ARG A 57 -5.07 6.48 -14.90
CA ARG A 57 -5.00 7.89 -14.46
C ARG A 57 -3.68 8.24 -13.79
N ILE A 58 -2.99 7.25 -13.25
CA ILE A 58 -1.67 7.37 -12.63
C ILE A 58 -0.75 6.24 -13.11
N PRO A 59 0.58 6.36 -12.97
CA PRO A 59 1.51 5.32 -13.38
C PRO A 59 1.22 3.98 -12.68
N PRO A 60 1.52 2.83 -13.33
CA PRO A 60 1.30 1.51 -12.75
C PRO A 60 2.30 1.15 -11.63
N ILE A 61 3.26 2.05 -11.34
CA ILE A 61 4.20 1.94 -10.22
C ILE A 61 4.14 3.24 -9.44
N VAL A 62 3.79 3.16 -8.15
CA VAL A 62 3.66 4.33 -7.26
C VAL A 62 4.44 4.09 -5.97
N ASP A 63 5.13 5.13 -5.50
CA ASP A 63 5.72 5.15 -4.16
C ASP A 63 4.69 5.68 -3.15
N TYR A 64 4.34 4.87 -2.15
CA TYR A 64 3.37 5.22 -1.12
C TYR A 64 3.78 6.48 -0.34
N GLU A 65 5.08 6.72 -0.17
CA GLU A 65 5.59 7.87 0.59
C GLU A 65 5.26 9.21 -0.05
N ILE A 66 5.05 9.23 -1.38
CA ILE A 66 4.67 10.45 -2.10
C ILE A 66 3.21 10.81 -1.84
N VAL A 67 2.37 9.79 -1.56
CA VAL A 67 0.92 9.93 -1.47
C VAL A 67 0.37 9.84 -0.05
N LYS A 68 1.20 9.51 0.94
CA LYS A 68 0.78 9.29 2.34
C LYS A 68 0.15 10.52 2.99
N ASP A 69 0.56 11.72 2.59
CA ASP A 69 0.11 12.99 3.17
C ASP A 69 -1.15 13.55 2.50
N PHE A 70 -1.65 12.91 1.45
CA PHE A 70 -2.91 13.31 0.83
C PHE A 70 -4.08 12.85 1.69
N PRO A 71 -5.14 13.65 1.89
CA PRO A 71 -6.33 13.18 2.56
C PRO A 71 -6.97 12.02 1.79
N VAL A 72 -7.47 11.03 2.55
CA VAL A 72 -8.28 9.88 2.06
C VAL A 72 -9.76 10.21 2.18
#